data_AF-A0A1G0J370-F1
#
_entry.id   AF-A0A1G0J370-F1
#
_cell.length_a   1.000
_cell.length_b   1.000
_cell.length_c   1.000
_cell.angle_alpha   90.00
_cell.angle_beta   90.00
_cell.angle_gamma   90.00
#
_symmetry.space_group_name_H-M   'P 1'
#
loop_
_entity.id
_entity.type
_entity.pdbx_description
1 polymer ?
#
loop_
_entity_poly.entity_id
_entity_poly.type
_entity_poly.pdbx_seq_one_letter_code
_entity_poly.pdbx_strand_id
1 'polypeptide(L)'
;MEHESPSPFDSMTYIRELEEENKRLQQQVETLEEKTQELQRENKRLADETRSTSSHLKRLAAQYTVSAQLTRKDWISQDEIEKLKKTNQQLQKEIQILVTATLNPLNAELSTLKKLTNSIKKYAWHTGLFGGLKLQRHKDHSHYKVTGTAAKILTTLRTIKKELNSGTIKSSQTLQDKINNILSTTLDKVSDENYKKTLNKAWTFGFFGGLTTKDSVQQYRDIFVKLKKLTSP
;
A
#
# COMPACT_ATOMS: atom_id res chain seq x y z
N MET A 1 -13.96 115.86 55.89
CA MET A 1 -14.75 115.12 54.87
C MET A 1 -15.61 114.16 55.65
N GLU A 2 -16.90 114.49 55.76
CA GLU A 2 -17.86 113.71 56.53
C GLU A 2 -18.00 112.33 55.89
N HIS A 3 -17.72 111.29 56.67
CA HIS A 3 -18.08 109.94 56.28
C HIS A 3 -19.60 109.84 56.39
N GLU A 4 -20.30 110.01 55.27
CA GLU A 4 -21.71 109.61 55.15
C GLU A 4 -21.78 108.13 55.53
N SER A 5 -22.32 107.87 56.71
CA SER A 5 -22.59 106.52 57.18
C SER A 5 -23.65 105.94 56.26
N PRO A 6 -23.44 104.74 55.67
CA PRO A 6 -24.41 104.17 54.75
C PRO A 6 -25.77 104.10 55.44
N SER A 7 -26.83 104.48 54.71
CA SER A 7 -28.20 104.42 55.21
C SER A 7 -28.43 103.03 55.81
N PRO A 8 -29.02 102.91 57.01
CA PRO A 8 -29.33 101.60 57.61
C PRO A 8 -30.13 100.68 56.68
N PHE A 9 -30.88 101.27 55.75
CA PHE A 9 -31.64 100.57 54.72
C PHE A 9 -30.76 99.90 53.65
N ASP A 10 -29.69 100.55 53.20
CA ASP A 10 -28.75 100.01 52.20
C ASP A 10 -27.91 98.88 52.80
N SER A 11 -27.50 99.04 54.07
CA SER A 11 -26.77 97.99 54.80
C SER A 11 -27.63 96.75 55.06
N MET A 12 -28.92 96.93 55.37
CA MET A 12 -29.87 95.82 55.55
C MET A 12 -30.13 95.06 54.24
N THR A 13 -30.18 95.77 53.10
CA THR A 13 -30.42 95.15 51.79
C THR A 13 -29.23 94.27 51.38
N TYR A 14 -28.00 94.76 51.60
CA TYR A 14 -26.77 94.03 51.34
C TYR A 14 -26.59 92.79 52.24
N ILE A 15 -26.95 92.89 53.53
CA ILE A 15 -26.94 91.74 54.45
C ILE A 15 -27.87 90.64 53.94
N ARG A 16 -29.07 90.99 53.48
CA ARG A 16 -30.04 90.03 52.95
C ARG A 16 -29.51 89.32 51.69
N GLU A 17 -28.87 90.05 50.78
CA GLU A 17 -28.27 89.47 49.57
C GLU A 17 -27.13 88.49 49.93
N LEU A 18 -26.29 88.84 50.91
CA LEU A 18 -25.26 87.94 51.42
C LEU A 18 -25.82 86.69 52.11
N GLU A 19 -26.94 86.82 52.84
CA GLU A 19 -27.63 85.67 53.45
C GLU A 19 -28.20 84.71 52.39
N GLU A 20 -28.81 85.25 51.33
CA GLU A 20 -29.31 84.46 50.20
C GLU A 20 -28.17 83.78 49.43
N GLU A 21 -27.06 84.48 49.20
CA GLU A 21 -25.88 83.91 48.54
C GLU A 21 -25.21 82.83 49.40
N ASN A 22 -25.07 83.04 50.71
CA ASN A 22 -24.58 82.01 51.64
C ASN A 22 -25.46 80.77 51.60
N LYS A 23 -26.78 80.94 51.59
CA LYS A 23 -27.73 79.83 51.49
C LYS A 23 -27.58 79.06 50.18
N ARG A 24 -27.38 79.76 49.05
CA ARG A 24 -27.14 79.14 47.75
C ARG A 24 -25.82 78.37 47.72
N LEU A 25 -24.75 78.96 48.26
CA LEU A 25 -23.43 78.33 48.34
C LEU A 25 -23.47 77.09 49.23
N GLN A 26 -24.19 77.15 50.35
CA GLN A 26 -24.37 76.01 51.25
C GLN A 26 -25.09 74.84 50.55
N GLN A 27 -26.14 75.12 49.78
CA GLN A 27 -26.80 74.12 48.94
C GLN A 27 -25.89 73.55 47.84
N GLN A 28 -25.03 74.38 47.23
CA GLN A 28 -24.06 73.91 46.24
C GLN A 28 -22.99 73.01 46.87
N VAL A 29 -22.51 73.32 48.06
CA VAL A 29 -21.56 72.47 48.81
C VAL A 29 -22.19 71.12 49.11
N GLU A 30 -23.42 71.09 49.63
CA GLU A 30 -24.15 69.85 49.92
C GLU A 30 -24.32 68.98 48.65
N THR A 31 -24.70 69.60 47.53
CA THR A 31 -24.83 68.89 46.24
C THR A 31 -23.49 68.32 45.75
N LEU A 32 -22.39 69.05 45.95
CA LEU A 32 -21.06 68.60 45.56
C LEU A 32 -20.53 67.48 46.47
N GLU A 33 -20.86 67.52 47.76
CA GLU A 33 -20.55 66.45 48.71
C GLU A 33 -21.28 65.15 48.35
N GLU A 34 -22.58 65.22 48.04
CA GLU A 34 -23.36 64.09 47.56
C GLU A 34 -22.77 63.48 46.28
N LYS A 35 -22.43 64.33 45.30
CA LYS A 35 -21.82 63.90 44.04
C LYS A 35 -20.43 63.27 44.25
N THR A 36 -19.66 63.76 45.21
CA THR A 36 -18.36 63.20 45.57
C THR A 36 -18.53 61.81 46.20
N GLN A 37 -19.51 61.63 47.08
CA GLN A 37 -19.82 60.32 47.65
C GLN A 37 -20.31 59.33 46.59
N GLU A 38 -21.13 59.78 45.64
CA GLU A 38 -21.60 58.95 44.53
C GLU A 38 -20.43 58.49 43.65
N LEU A 39 -19.54 59.40 43.26
CA LEU A 39 -18.34 59.06 42.49
C LEU A 39 -17.40 58.11 43.23
N GLN A 40 -17.29 58.23 44.56
CA GLN A 40 -16.51 57.28 45.37
C GLN A 40 -17.13 55.88 45.35
N ARG A 41 -18.46 55.76 45.45
CA ARG A 41 -19.16 54.48 45.35
C ARG A 41 -18.97 53.86 43.97
N GLU A 42 -19.08 54.66 42.91
CA GLU A 42 -18.92 54.17 41.53
C GLU A 42 -17.48 53.73 41.24
N ASN A 43 -16.48 54.49 41.70
CA ASN A 43 -15.07 54.08 41.60
C ASN A 43 -14.80 52.76 42.31
N LYS A 44 -15.41 52.56 43.49
CA LYS A 44 -15.31 51.28 44.22
C LYS A 44 -15.94 50.13 43.42
N ARG A 45 -17.13 50.35 42.84
CA ARG A 45 -17.83 49.38 42.00
C ARG A 45 -16.98 48.97 40.79
N LEU A 46 -16.42 49.94 40.08
CA LEU A 46 -15.57 49.71 38.90
C LEU A 46 -14.27 48.98 39.25
N ALA A 47 -13.67 49.27 40.41
CA ALA A 47 -12.48 48.56 40.88
C ALA A 47 -12.76 47.07 41.14
N ASP A 48 -13.92 46.75 41.73
CA ASP A 48 -14.32 45.37 41.99
C ASP A 48 -14.70 44.63 40.68
N GLU A 49 -15.34 45.30 39.74
CA GLU A 49 -15.65 44.76 38.41
C GLU A 49 -14.37 44.43 37.61
N THR A 50 -13.35 45.30 37.71
CA THR A 50 -12.04 45.08 37.10
C THR A 50 -11.33 43.86 37.69
N ARG A 51 -11.39 43.68 39.01
CA ARG A 51 -10.81 42.48 39.69
C ARG A 51 -11.52 41.19 39.29
N SER A 52 -12.84 41.24 39.19
CA SER A 52 -13.65 40.09 38.77
C SER A 52 -13.32 39.67 37.33
N THR A 53 -13.26 40.64 36.43
CA THR A 53 -12.92 40.42 35.01
C THR A 53 -11.50 39.86 34.85
N SER A 54 -10.52 40.40 35.59
CA SER A 54 -9.15 39.88 35.59
C SER A 54 -9.09 38.42 36.03
N SER A 55 -9.87 38.07 37.07
CA SER A 55 -9.94 36.69 37.57
C SER A 55 -10.58 35.73 36.56
N HIS A 56 -11.61 36.19 35.83
CA HIS A 56 -12.24 35.42 34.75
C HIS A 56 -11.27 35.18 33.60
N LEU A 57 -10.53 36.20 33.17
CA LEU A 57 -9.53 36.06 32.10
C LEU A 57 -8.41 35.09 32.48
N LYS A 58 -7.92 35.12 33.73
CA LYS A 58 -6.93 34.14 34.22
C LYS A 58 -7.45 32.71 34.17
N ARG A 59 -8.71 32.49 34.59
CA ARG A 59 -9.36 31.17 34.51
C ARG A 59 -9.52 30.70 33.08
N LEU A 60 -9.94 31.58 32.18
CA LEU A 60 -10.10 31.26 30.76
C LEU A 60 -8.75 30.88 30.13
N ALA A 61 -7.68 31.63 30.41
CA ALA A 61 -6.34 31.33 29.93
C ALA A 61 -5.83 29.97 30.43
N ALA A 62 -6.11 29.63 31.70
CA ALA A 62 -5.79 28.32 32.26
C ALA A 62 -6.57 27.20 31.55
N GLN A 63 -7.87 27.38 31.29
CA GLN A 63 -8.68 26.41 30.54
C GLN A 63 -8.16 26.22 29.11
N TYR A 64 -7.83 27.30 28.40
CA TYR A 64 -7.22 27.21 27.08
C TYR A 64 -5.90 26.43 27.10
N THR A 65 -5.05 26.67 28.10
CA THR A 65 -3.77 25.97 28.25
C THR A 65 -3.97 24.47 28.48
N VAL A 66 -4.92 24.09 29.35
CA VAL A 66 -5.26 22.68 29.60
C VAL A 66 -5.85 22.03 28.35
N SER A 67 -6.76 22.72 27.65
CA SER A 67 -7.35 22.20 26.40
C SER A 67 -6.28 21.98 25.32
N ALA A 68 -5.35 22.93 25.13
CA ALA A 68 -4.24 22.80 24.18
C ALA A 68 -3.28 21.64 24.53
N GLN A 69 -3.07 21.38 25.83
CA GLN A 69 -2.29 20.22 26.29
C GLN A 69 -3.01 18.89 26.06
N LEU A 70 -4.34 18.85 26.25
CA LEU A 70 -5.17 17.67 25.96
C LEU A 70 -5.21 17.38 24.46
N THR A 71 -5.37 18.38 23.59
CA THR A 71 -5.32 18.20 22.13
C THR A 71 -3.94 17.74 21.65
N ARG A 72 -2.85 18.10 22.35
CA ARG A 72 -1.52 17.53 22.09
C ARG A 72 -1.39 16.07 22.53
N LYS A 73 -2.17 15.61 23.52
CA LYS A 73 -2.17 14.22 23.99
C LYS A 73 -3.00 13.27 23.10
N ASP A 74 -3.92 13.79 22.27
CA ASP A 74 -4.70 13.00 21.30
C ASP A 74 -3.94 12.67 20.00
N TRP A 75 -2.65 12.98 19.93
CA TRP A 75 -1.79 12.38 18.91
C TRP A 75 -1.59 10.92 19.28
N ILE A 76 -2.41 10.04 18.70
CA ILE A 76 -2.08 8.62 18.49
C ILE A 76 -0.59 8.58 18.20
N SER A 77 0.17 8.03 19.14
CA SER A 77 1.61 8.24 19.18
C SER A 77 2.17 7.84 17.83
N GLN A 78 2.99 8.70 17.20
CA GLN A 78 3.61 8.37 15.92
C GLN A 78 4.30 6.99 15.97
N ASP A 79 4.76 6.59 17.15
CA ASP A 79 5.27 5.25 17.46
C ASP A 79 4.25 4.12 17.27
N GLU A 80 2.98 4.32 17.63
CA GLU A 80 1.89 3.36 17.44
C GLU A 80 1.52 3.24 15.96
N ILE A 81 1.49 4.35 15.23
CA ILE A 81 1.33 4.35 13.76
C ILE A 81 2.50 3.62 13.09
N GLU A 82 3.73 3.85 13.55
CA GLU A 82 4.92 3.22 13.00
C GLU A 82 4.97 1.71 13.30
N LYS A 83 4.55 1.30 14.51
CA LYS A 83 4.34 -0.11 14.86
C LYS A 83 3.30 -0.76 13.95
N LEU A 84 2.14 -0.13 13.76
CA LEU A 84 1.10 -0.65 12.87
C LEU A 84 1.57 -0.76 11.42
N LYS A 85 2.36 0.20 10.91
CA LYS A 85 2.97 0.11 9.58
C LYS A 85 3.92 -1.07 9.45
N LYS A 86 4.81 -1.28 10.43
CA LYS A 86 5.75 -2.42 10.44
C LYS A 86 5.01 -3.75 10.47
N THR A 87 3.97 -3.87 11.31
CA THR A 87 3.14 -5.07 11.39
C THR A 87 2.42 -5.34 10.07
N ASN A 88 1.86 -4.32 9.41
CA ASN A 88 1.19 -4.47 8.12
C ASN A 88 2.17 -4.89 7.01
N GLN A 89 3.37 -4.31 6.95
CA GLN A 89 4.41 -4.73 6.01
C GLN A 89 4.83 -6.19 6.23
N GLN A 90 4.92 -6.63 7.48
CA GLN A 90 5.25 -8.02 7.81
C GLN A 90 4.13 -8.98 7.36
N LEU A 91 2.87 -8.65 7.67
CA LEU A 91 1.72 -9.44 7.23
C LEU A 91 1.63 -9.51 5.69
N GLN A 92 1.95 -8.42 4.98
CA GLN A 92 2.01 -8.45 3.51
C GLN A 92 3.08 -9.40 2.98
N LYS A 93 4.26 -9.45 3.61
CA LYS A 93 5.31 -10.40 3.24
C LYS A 93 4.88 -11.84 3.50
N GLU A 94 4.24 -12.10 4.64
CA GLU A 94 3.73 -13.42 4.98
C GLU A 94 2.62 -13.86 4.03
N ILE A 95 1.67 -12.98 3.71
CA ILE A 95 0.64 -13.24 2.70
C ILE A 95 1.30 -13.52 1.35
N GLN A 96 2.32 -12.76 0.94
CA GLN A 96 3.02 -12.99 -0.32
C GLN A 96 3.71 -14.36 -0.33
N ILE A 97 4.39 -14.75 0.74
CA ILE A 97 5.02 -16.07 0.87
C ILE A 97 3.96 -17.16 0.82
N LEU A 98 2.86 -16.99 1.57
CA LEU A 98 1.79 -17.96 1.66
C LEU A 98 1.07 -18.09 0.32
N VAL A 99 0.78 -16.99 -0.37
CA VAL A 99 0.27 -16.94 -1.76
C VAL A 99 1.24 -17.63 -2.71
N THR A 100 2.54 -17.37 -2.62
CA THR A 100 3.52 -18.02 -3.52
C THR A 100 3.59 -19.53 -3.26
N ALA A 101 3.47 -19.95 -2.00
CA ALA A 101 3.46 -21.35 -1.59
C ALA A 101 2.13 -22.07 -1.89
N THR A 102 0.98 -21.39 -1.78
CA THR A 102 -0.36 -21.98 -1.92
C THR A 102 -0.96 -21.83 -3.32
N LEU A 103 -0.73 -20.71 -4.01
CA LEU A 103 -1.33 -20.45 -5.32
C LEU A 103 -0.58 -21.07 -6.49
N ASN A 104 0.67 -21.54 -6.34
CA ASN A 104 1.28 -22.43 -7.33
C ASN A 104 2.56 -23.09 -6.78
N PRO A 105 2.44 -24.19 -6.02
CA PRO A 105 3.59 -25.07 -5.74
C PRO A 105 4.23 -25.62 -7.02
N LEU A 106 3.53 -25.50 -8.17
CA LEU A 106 3.96 -25.97 -9.49
C LEU A 106 4.38 -24.83 -10.46
N ASN A 107 4.66 -23.62 -9.95
CA ASN A 107 5.03 -22.47 -10.80
C ASN A 107 6.41 -22.64 -11.45
N ALA A 108 7.35 -23.27 -10.74
CA ALA A 108 8.67 -23.58 -11.27
C ALA A 108 8.57 -24.60 -12.42
N GLU A 109 7.66 -25.55 -12.26
CA GLU A 109 7.33 -26.61 -13.20
C GLU A 109 6.66 -26.00 -14.43
N LEU A 110 5.70 -25.09 -14.26
CA LEU A 110 5.06 -24.36 -15.35
C LEU A 110 6.06 -23.54 -16.18
N SER A 111 6.99 -22.85 -15.51
CA SER A 111 8.08 -22.10 -16.16
C SER A 111 9.00 -23.04 -16.96
N THR A 112 9.35 -24.18 -16.38
CA THR A 112 10.22 -25.17 -17.03
C THR A 112 9.52 -25.86 -18.20
N LEU A 113 8.23 -26.19 -18.09
CA LEU A 113 7.40 -26.69 -19.19
C LEU A 113 7.32 -25.69 -20.34
N LYS A 114 7.23 -24.38 -20.04
CA LYS A 114 7.26 -23.30 -21.05
C LYS A 114 8.61 -23.24 -21.76
N LYS A 115 9.72 -23.29 -21.01
CA LYS A 115 11.08 -23.34 -21.58
C LYS A 115 11.28 -24.57 -22.46
N LEU A 116 10.82 -25.74 -22.01
CA LEU A 116 10.89 -27.00 -22.75
C LEU A 116 10.10 -26.93 -24.06
N THR A 117 8.86 -26.41 -24.00
CA THR A 117 8.01 -26.21 -25.17
C THR A 117 8.68 -25.31 -26.22
N ASN A 118 9.30 -24.22 -25.78
CA ASN A 118 10.00 -23.29 -26.67
C ASN A 118 11.28 -23.91 -27.26
N SER A 119 12.04 -24.65 -26.46
CA SER A 119 13.23 -25.38 -26.91
C SER A 119 12.87 -26.39 -27.99
N ILE A 120 11.82 -27.19 -27.79
CA ILE A 120 11.37 -28.16 -28.80
C ILE A 120 10.95 -27.45 -30.09
N LYS A 121 10.22 -26.32 -29.99
CA LYS A 121 9.83 -25.54 -31.18
C LYS A 121 11.03 -24.98 -31.95
N LYS A 122 12.07 -24.51 -31.24
CA LYS A 122 13.28 -23.92 -31.84
C LYS A 122 14.17 -24.95 -32.53
N TYR A 123 14.34 -26.12 -31.93
CA TYR A 123 15.30 -27.14 -32.39
C TYR A 123 14.68 -28.28 -33.19
N ALA A 124 13.35 -28.35 -33.33
CA ALA A 124 12.65 -29.31 -34.19
C ALA A 124 12.99 -29.18 -35.70
N TRP A 125 13.84 -28.22 -36.07
CA TRP A 125 14.29 -27.97 -37.44
C TRP A 125 15.43 -28.90 -37.86
N HIS A 126 16.11 -29.57 -36.91
CA HIS A 126 17.19 -30.50 -37.20
C HIS A 126 16.63 -31.93 -37.31
N THR A 127 16.72 -32.46 -38.52
CA THR A 127 16.11 -33.68 -39.01
C THR A 127 16.66 -34.95 -38.33
N GLY A 128 15.73 -35.85 -37.99
CA GLY A 128 16.00 -37.21 -37.52
C GLY A 128 15.24 -37.50 -36.23
N LEU A 129 14.30 -38.45 -36.29
CA LEU A 129 13.49 -38.99 -35.19
C LEU A 129 12.50 -38.11 -34.40
N PHE A 130 12.67 -36.78 -34.33
CA PHE A 130 11.66 -35.94 -33.65
C PHE A 130 10.41 -35.68 -34.48
N GLY A 131 10.36 -36.19 -35.71
CA GLY A 131 9.38 -35.79 -36.71
C GLY A 131 9.80 -34.44 -37.30
N GLY A 132 10.12 -34.47 -38.59
CA GLY A 132 10.53 -33.27 -39.29
C GLY A 132 9.45 -32.19 -39.25
N LEU A 133 9.87 -30.98 -39.56
CA LEU A 133 8.92 -29.96 -39.97
C LEU A 133 8.26 -30.40 -41.27
N LYS A 134 6.96 -30.68 -41.23
CA LYS A 134 6.18 -30.84 -42.45
C LYS A 134 5.70 -29.47 -42.89
N LEU A 135 6.08 -29.06 -44.09
CA LEU A 135 5.53 -27.87 -44.71
C LEU A 135 4.04 -28.08 -44.94
N GLN A 136 3.20 -27.30 -44.26
CA GLN A 136 1.78 -27.20 -44.54
C GLN A 136 1.58 -25.97 -45.42
N ARG A 137 1.14 -26.21 -46.66
CA ARG A 137 0.78 -25.14 -47.60
C ARG A 137 -0.72 -24.88 -47.49
N HIS A 138 -1.09 -23.66 -47.13
CA HIS A 138 -2.44 -23.13 -47.32
C HIS A 138 -2.45 -22.21 -48.55
N LYS A 139 -3.65 -21.85 -49.03
CA LYS A 139 -3.81 -21.00 -50.22
C LYS A 139 -3.04 -19.67 -50.12
N ASP A 140 -2.94 -19.11 -48.92
CA ASP A 140 -2.38 -17.75 -48.71
C ASP A 140 -1.10 -17.71 -47.87
N HIS A 141 -0.68 -18.84 -47.27
CA HIS A 141 0.56 -18.91 -46.49
C HIS A 141 1.01 -20.36 -46.30
N SER A 142 2.33 -20.56 -46.15
CA SER A 142 2.90 -21.86 -45.79
C SER A 142 3.53 -21.77 -44.40
N HIS A 143 3.29 -22.77 -43.55
CA HIS A 143 3.91 -22.85 -42.24
C HIS A 143 4.48 -24.25 -41.98
N TYR A 144 5.51 -24.31 -41.14
CA TYR A 144 6.15 -25.55 -40.76
C TYR A 144 5.50 -26.11 -39.50
N LYS A 145 4.95 -27.32 -39.59
CA LYS A 145 4.35 -28.04 -38.46
C LYS A 145 5.30 -29.11 -37.96
N VAL A 146 5.58 -29.10 -36.65
CA VAL A 146 6.30 -30.19 -35.98
C VAL A 146 5.47 -31.47 -36.06
N THR A 147 6.08 -32.58 -36.50
CA THR A 147 5.39 -33.89 -36.64
C THR A 147 5.99 -34.96 -35.73
N GLY A 148 5.58 -36.22 -35.86
CA GLY A 148 6.20 -37.37 -35.19
C GLY A 148 6.23 -37.31 -33.66
N THR A 149 7.36 -37.72 -33.09
CA THR A 149 7.56 -37.85 -31.64
C THR A 149 7.54 -36.51 -30.91
N ALA A 150 8.12 -35.45 -31.48
CA ALA A 150 8.07 -34.10 -30.90
C ALA A 150 6.64 -33.56 -30.87
N ALA A 151 5.82 -33.84 -31.88
CA ALA A 151 4.41 -33.43 -31.88
C ALA A 151 3.63 -34.09 -30.73
N LYS A 152 3.89 -35.37 -30.45
CA LYS A 152 3.29 -36.07 -29.30
C LYS A 152 3.72 -35.41 -27.98
N ILE A 153 5.01 -35.18 -27.77
CA ILE A 153 5.54 -34.51 -26.57
C ILE A 153 4.93 -33.11 -26.43
N LEU A 154 4.91 -32.30 -27.49
CA LEU A 154 4.32 -30.95 -27.47
C LEU A 154 2.83 -30.96 -27.14
N THR A 155 2.08 -31.93 -27.65
CA THR A 155 0.66 -32.06 -27.35
C THR A 155 0.45 -32.39 -25.88
N THR A 156 1.21 -33.36 -25.35
CA THR A 156 1.20 -33.72 -23.93
C THR A 156 1.56 -32.54 -23.03
N LEU A 157 2.63 -31.80 -23.34
CA LEU A 157 3.04 -30.62 -22.58
C LEU A 157 1.98 -29.52 -22.59
N ARG A 158 1.25 -29.34 -23.70
CA ARG A 158 0.14 -28.37 -23.78
C ARG A 158 -1.05 -28.79 -22.94
N THR A 159 -1.41 -30.07 -22.97
CA THR A 159 -2.50 -30.63 -22.15
C THR A 159 -2.17 -30.45 -20.66
N ILE A 160 -0.97 -30.85 -20.24
CA ILE A 160 -0.48 -30.67 -18.87
C ILE A 160 -0.49 -29.19 -18.47
N LYS A 161 -0.01 -28.30 -19.34
CA LYS A 161 -0.04 -26.85 -19.08
C LYS A 161 -1.46 -26.32 -18.87
N LYS A 162 -2.42 -26.77 -19.68
CA LYS A 162 -3.83 -26.37 -19.55
C LYS A 162 -4.41 -26.85 -18.21
N GLU A 163 -4.08 -28.07 -17.80
CA GLU A 163 -4.56 -28.68 -16.56
C GLU A 163 -3.90 -28.11 -15.29
N LEU A 164 -2.64 -27.67 -15.38
CA LEU A 164 -1.98 -26.87 -14.34
C LEU A 164 -2.69 -25.52 -14.19
N ASN A 165 -2.96 -24.83 -15.30
CA ASN A 165 -3.64 -23.55 -15.29
C ASN A 165 -5.10 -23.64 -14.80
N SER A 166 -5.77 -24.79 -14.97
CA SER A 166 -7.13 -25.01 -14.45
C SER A 166 -7.16 -25.56 -13.02
N GLY A 167 -6.01 -25.74 -12.38
CA GLY A 167 -5.91 -26.27 -11.01
C GLY A 167 -6.30 -27.75 -10.88
N THR A 168 -6.32 -28.50 -11.99
CA THR A 168 -6.65 -29.93 -12.01
C THR A 168 -5.47 -30.78 -11.52
N ILE A 169 -4.24 -30.38 -11.86
CA ILE A 169 -3.01 -30.98 -11.32
C ILE A 169 -2.59 -30.15 -10.11
N LYS A 170 -2.71 -30.73 -8.91
CA LYS A 170 -2.46 -30.05 -7.64
C LYS A 170 -1.18 -30.50 -6.92
N SER A 171 -0.51 -31.53 -7.42
CA SER A 171 0.70 -32.07 -6.82
C SER A 171 1.72 -32.48 -7.88
N SER A 172 3.00 -32.48 -7.50
CA SER A 172 4.10 -32.95 -8.34
C SER A 172 3.96 -34.44 -8.68
N GLN A 173 3.37 -35.23 -7.78
CA GLN A 173 3.10 -36.66 -8.01
C GLN A 173 2.08 -36.87 -9.13
N THR A 174 0.95 -36.13 -9.13
CA THR A 174 -0.05 -36.24 -10.20
C THR A 174 0.51 -35.76 -11.54
N LEU A 175 1.39 -34.75 -11.53
CA LEU A 175 2.13 -34.31 -12.71
C LEU A 175 3.04 -35.43 -13.24
N GLN A 176 3.78 -36.10 -12.35
CA GLN A 176 4.68 -37.20 -12.66
C GLN A 176 3.97 -38.39 -13.28
N ASP A 177 2.88 -38.85 -12.66
CA ASP A 177 2.12 -40.01 -13.13
C ASP A 177 1.59 -39.77 -14.55
N LYS A 178 1.17 -38.54 -14.85
CA LYS A 178 0.64 -38.15 -16.17
C LYS A 178 1.72 -38.05 -17.23
N ILE A 179 2.90 -37.50 -16.88
CA ILE A 179 4.06 -37.48 -17.78
C ILE A 179 4.51 -38.91 -18.08
N ASN A 180 4.64 -39.75 -17.06
CA ASN A 180 5.10 -41.13 -17.20
C ASN A 180 4.09 -41.97 -17.97
N ASN A 181 2.79 -41.86 -17.70
CA ASN A 181 1.76 -42.61 -18.43
C ASN A 181 1.80 -42.29 -19.93
N ILE A 182 1.77 -41.00 -20.29
CA ILE A 182 1.63 -40.57 -21.69
C ILE A 182 2.94 -40.71 -22.47
N LEU A 183 4.09 -40.49 -21.83
CA LEU A 183 5.38 -40.48 -22.52
C LEU A 183 6.25 -41.71 -22.23
N SER A 184 5.84 -42.67 -21.39
CA SER A 184 6.59 -43.89 -21.00
C SER A 184 7.33 -44.54 -22.18
N THR A 185 6.60 -44.95 -23.21
CA THR A 185 7.15 -45.64 -24.40
C THR A 185 8.15 -44.79 -25.19
N THR A 186 8.03 -43.47 -25.09
CA THR A 186 8.97 -42.57 -25.73
C THR A 186 10.18 -42.43 -24.83
N LEU A 187 9.98 -42.07 -23.56
CA LEU A 187 11.01 -41.80 -22.55
C LEU A 187 11.90 -43.02 -22.31
N ASP A 188 11.34 -44.23 -22.40
CA ASP A 188 12.06 -45.50 -22.24
C ASP A 188 13.21 -45.66 -23.25
N LYS A 189 13.09 -45.12 -24.47
CA LYS A 189 14.17 -45.21 -25.48
C LYS A 189 15.41 -44.40 -25.14
N VAL A 190 15.28 -43.41 -24.25
CA VAL A 190 16.38 -42.57 -23.75
C VAL A 190 16.47 -42.59 -22.23
N SER A 191 15.92 -43.64 -21.63
CA SER A 191 16.11 -43.95 -20.21
C SER A 191 17.60 -44.13 -19.92
N ASP A 192 17.96 -44.07 -18.64
CA ASP A 192 19.34 -44.24 -18.20
C ASP A 192 19.94 -45.56 -18.71
N GLU A 193 19.11 -46.60 -18.81
CA GLU A 193 19.48 -47.95 -19.24
C GLU A 193 19.60 -48.07 -20.77
N ASN A 194 18.63 -47.52 -21.51
CA ASN A 194 18.55 -47.72 -22.96
C ASN A 194 19.32 -46.66 -23.76
N TYR A 195 19.72 -45.54 -23.15
CA TYR A 195 20.33 -44.41 -23.85
C TYR A 195 21.56 -44.82 -24.69
N LYS A 196 22.52 -45.56 -24.11
CA LYS A 196 23.74 -45.99 -24.83
C LYS A 196 23.41 -46.90 -26.01
N LYS A 197 22.45 -47.82 -25.84
CA LYS A 197 21.99 -48.73 -26.90
C LYS A 197 21.31 -47.96 -28.03
N THR A 198 20.49 -46.97 -27.70
CA THR A 198 19.81 -46.12 -28.69
C THR A 198 20.78 -45.20 -29.41
N LEU A 199 21.77 -44.64 -28.71
CA LEU A 199 22.82 -43.79 -29.29
C LEU A 199 23.73 -44.57 -30.24
N ASN A 200 24.12 -45.80 -29.88
CA ASN A 200 24.97 -46.65 -30.70
C ASN A 200 24.26 -47.14 -31.98
N LYS A 201 22.93 -47.27 -31.94
CA LYS A 201 22.10 -47.59 -33.12
C LYS A 201 21.75 -46.37 -33.97
N ALA A 202 22.10 -45.17 -33.51
CA ALA A 202 21.82 -43.93 -34.22
C ALA A 202 22.92 -43.59 -35.23
N TRP A 203 22.50 -43.04 -36.37
CA TRP A 203 23.38 -42.63 -37.44
C TRP A 203 24.14 -41.35 -37.08
N THR A 204 25.39 -41.26 -37.53
CA THR A 204 26.28 -40.13 -37.22
C THR A 204 26.00 -38.90 -38.09
N PHE A 205 25.42 -39.06 -39.28
CA PHE A 205 25.04 -37.97 -40.19
C PHE A 205 23.59 -38.13 -40.67
N GLY A 206 22.78 -37.09 -40.52
CA GLY A 206 21.39 -37.04 -40.97
C GLY A 206 21.27 -36.48 -42.38
N PHE A 207 21.66 -37.23 -43.40
CA PHE A 207 21.49 -36.80 -44.80
C PHE A 207 20.24 -37.37 -45.49
N PHE A 208 19.47 -38.23 -44.81
CA PHE A 208 18.23 -38.80 -45.37
C PHE A 208 17.07 -38.70 -44.38
N GLY A 209 15.97 -38.11 -44.85
CA GLY A 209 14.77 -37.79 -44.10
C GLY A 209 14.04 -39.02 -43.55
N GLY A 210 14.46 -39.48 -42.37
CA GLY A 210 13.74 -40.53 -41.64
C GLY A 210 14.55 -41.26 -40.56
N LEU A 211 15.89 -41.16 -40.54
CA LEU A 211 16.73 -41.95 -39.64
C LEU A 211 17.01 -41.26 -38.29
N THR A 212 17.16 -42.06 -37.23
CA THR A 212 17.61 -41.61 -35.90
C THR A 212 19.04 -41.13 -35.97
N THR A 213 19.30 -39.85 -35.68
CA THR A 213 20.67 -39.30 -35.60
C THR A 213 21.16 -39.26 -34.17
N LYS A 214 22.47 -39.33 -33.95
CA LYS A 214 23.06 -39.20 -32.59
C LYS A 214 22.64 -37.89 -31.91
N ASP A 215 22.61 -36.79 -32.66
CA ASP A 215 22.15 -35.49 -32.17
C ASP A 215 20.68 -35.51 -31.72
N SER A 216 19.81 -36.21 -32.46
CA SER A 216 18.41 -36.38 -32.07
C SER A 216 18.24 -37.20 -30.79
N VAL A 217 19.06 -38.24 -30.59
CA VAL A 217 19.03 -39.06 -29.38
C VAL A 217 19.52 -38.26 -28.18
N GLN A 218 20.57 -37.46 -28.34
CA GLN A 218 21.08 -36.56 -27.30
C GLN A 218 20.04 -35.49 -26.92
N GLN A 219 19.41 -34.84 -27.89
CA GLN A 219 18.34 -33.87 -27.62
C GLN A 219 17.16 -34.51 -26.87
N TYR A 220 16.82 -35.76 -27.19
CA TYR A 220 15.74 -36.47 -26.50
C TYR A 220 16.11 -36.86 -25.07
N ARG A 221 17.37 -37.23 -24.87
CA ARG A 221 17.95 -37.44 -23.55
C ARG A 221 17.91 -36.17 -22.70
N ASP A 222 18.22 -35.01 -23.26
CA ASP A 222 18.18 -33.75 -22.52
C ASP A 222 16.74 -33.36 -22.12
N ILE A 223 15.77 -33.61 -22.99
CA ILE A 223 14.33 -33.44 -22.69
C ILE A 223 13.91 -34.42 -21.59
N PHE A 224 14.31 -35.69 -21.68
CA PHE A 224 14.03 -36.71 -20.67
C PHE A 224 14.59 -36.32 -19.30
N VAL A 225 15.85 -35.88 -19.22
CA VAL A 225 16.46 -35.46 -17.95
C VAL A 225 15.75 -34.24 -17.37
N LYS A 226 15.36 -33.27 -18.20
CA LYS A 226 14.59 -32.10 -17.74
C LYS A 226 13.19 -32.48 -17.26
N LEU A 227 12.51 -33.43 -17.92
CA LEU A 227 11.23 -33.96 -17.48
C LEU A 227 11.35 -34.78 -16.18
N LYS A 228 12.40 -35.60 -16.03
CA LYS A 228 12.67 -36.35 -14.81
C LYS A 228 12.90 -35.41 -13.62
N LYS A 229 13.66 -34.32 -13.82
CA LYS A 229 13.88 -33.27 -12.80
C LYS A 229 12.62 -32.49 -12.43
N LEU A 230 11.66 -32.35 -13.36
CA LEU A 230 10.34 -31.76 -13.06
C LEU A 230 9.48 -32.65 -12.16
N THR A 231 9.86 -33.91 -12.03
CA THR A 231 9.11 -34.95 -11.32
C THR A 231 9.87 -35.53 -10.14
N SER A 232 11.03 -34.96 -9.80
CA SER A 232 11.80 -35.36 -8.62
C SER A 232 11.32 -34.54 -7.41
N PRO A 233 11.11 -35.19 -6.25
CA PRO A 233 10.69 -34.53 -5.02
C PRO A 233 11.73 -33.51 -4.51
#